data_AF-A0A1J4MRT6-F1
#
_entry.id   AF-A0A1J4MRT6-F1
#
_cell.length_a   1.000
_cell.length_b   1.000
_cell.length_c   1.000
_cell.angle_alpha   90.00
_cell.angle_beta   90.00
_cell.angle_gamma   90.00
#
_symmetry.space_group_name_H-M   'P 1'
#
loop_
_entity.id
_entity.type
_entity.pdbx_description
1 polymer ?
#
loop_
_entity_poly.entity_id
_entity_poly.type
_entity_poly.pdbx_seq_one_letter_code
_entity_poly.pdbx_strand_id
1 'polypeptide(L)'
;MLTRYLTSSNSYNLIKYLSKIGVFAKLSESKSIETSWGNLINNAKKVNNTNTYNKIKDIDWDYWELNIQNKALLEPIKSTYIHETLKICNILDEIDKIYINKENKLIKDEIIKEYKGIWKLYNICIEKCKSSVMKSKEILELGIQSLWMMDNQDIQDELSDNEFLEIDNYWRNYVYQMSVPDPELYQGFDPLSNEGIQESNIRVENFIDRMNKRDLMNPRSKNIKQYSSSEYYDIYRQAFLEHMLYYLIRTGDSYRIFPEIPPWEWLVDIEKLRYYYIQVAQPRRRFKQLEKYLLSLPLEYTPSNLLEGEEYYQKLFNYEFKTTYTIFSRLMASYMLFVEPYIPVQTNSAMYRALLIDNGKGQFFSFGDDINCLYYLPNRNPDLRDELEENNINDMSPKSCWDTWYTYLNITGRKLKPEYVAINEIFLNILEKRGCDWFKMKNETISNAFLRRFEETTTKCNQLREIINDYLEDIKSRIQKKVFIEWKDIPKKINEIEENYIQEIHLYKDYISRNDKIIGSQESQSKTELFFSILNNEKKLLKFLENQDFIVIDENKSICNSLEYIKNINIMKYLKILSNNDMDLFIILIKIL
;
A
#
# COMPACT_ATOMS: atom_id res chain seq x y z
N MET A 1 -15.23 -73.89 45.19
CA MET A 1 -15.76 -73.93 43.80
C MET A 1 -15.92 -72.53 43.18
N LEU A 2 -15.99 -71.47 43.97
CA LEU A 2 -15.84 -70.05 43.59
C LEU A 2 -14.53 -69.67 42.85
N THR A 3 -13.54 -70.56 42.77
CA THR A 3 -12.29 -70.35 42.03
C THR A 3 -12.31 -70.86 40.59
N ARG A 4 -13.35 -71.60 40.16
CA ARG A 4 -13.42 -72.16 38.80
C ARG A 4 -14.20 -71.30 37.80
N TYR A 5 -14.98 -70.32 38.26
CA TYR A 5 -15.86 -69.53 37.38
C TYR A 5 -15.39 -68.09 37.11
N LEU A 6 -14.41 -67.58 37.85
CA LEU A 6 -13.81 -66.25 37.61
C LEU A 6 -12.46 -66.30 36.86
N THR A 7 -12.04 -67.48 36.42
CA THR A 7 -10.83 -67.69 35.62
C THR A 7 -11.16 -68.15 34.19
N SER A 8 -12.15 -67.56 33.53
CA SER A 8 -12.23 -67.69 32.07
C SER A 8 -11.20 -66.74 31.45
N SER A 9 -10.18 -67.34 30.87
CA SER A 9 -9.02 -66.83 30.12
C SER A 9 -9.30 -65.86 28.94
N ASN A 10 -10.41 -65.11 28.97
CA ASN A 10 -10.87 -64.29 27.84
C ASN A 10 -10.59 -62.78 27.97
N SER A 11 -10.32 -62.24 29.15
CA SER A 11 -10.09 -60.79 29.30
C SER A 11 -8.70 -60.35 28.82
N TYR A 12 -7.66 -61.17 29.03
CA TYR A 12 -6.29 -60.89 28.59
C TYR A 12 -6.14 -60.92 27.06
N ASN A 13 -6.93 -61.76 26.38
CA ASN A 13 -6.95 -61.83 24.92
C ASN A 13 -7.66 -60.63 24.28
N LEU A 14 -8.75 -60.15 24.88
CA LEU A 14 -9.54 -59.02 24.35
C LEU A 14 -8.70 -57.74 24.20
N ILE A 15 -7.91 -57.39 25.23
CA ILE A 15 -7.07 -56.18 25.21
C ILE A 15 -5.98 -56.29 24.13
N LYS A 16 -5.41 -57.49 23.91
CA LYS A 16 -4.41 -57.75 22.86
C LYS A 16 -4.99 -57.67 21.44
N TYR A 17 -6.25 -58.07 21.25
CA TYR A 17 -6.96 -57.90 19.96
C TYR A 17 -7.33 -56.44 19.71
N LEU A 18 -7.83 -55.73 20.73
CA LEU A 18 -8.13 -54.30 20.63
C LEU A 18 -6.85 -53.47 20.37
N SER A 19 -5.70 -53.81 20.96
CA SER A 19 -4.47 -53.09 20.64
C SER A 19 -4.03 -53.22 19.18
N LYS A 20 -4.31 -54.37 18.53
CA LYS A 20 -3.99 -54.59 17.10
C LYS A 20 -4.91 -53.81 16.17
N ILE A 21 -6.21 -53.73 16.49
CA ILE A 21 -7.18 -52.96 15.71
C ILE A 21 -6.95 -51.45 15.87
N GLY A 22 -6.41 -51.02 17.02
CA GLY A 22 -6.14 -49.61 17.30
C GLY A 22 -5.16 -48.92 16.35
N VAL A 23 -4.38 -49.66 15.56
CA VAL A 23 -3.53 -49.08 14.51
C VAL A 23 -4.38 -48.36 13.47
N PHE A 24 -5.52 -48.93 13.07
CA PHE A 24 -6.43 -48.33 12.08
C PHE A 24 -7.17 -47.10 12.63
N ALA A 25 -7.43 -47.06 13.94
CA ALA A 25 -8.03 -45.88 14.58
C ALA A 25 -7.06 -44.70 14.64
N LYS A 26 -5.76 -44.97 14.86
CA LYS A 26 -4.71 -43.93 14.87
C LYS A 26 -4.36 -43.39 13.48
N LEU A 27 -4.57 -44.19 12.43
CA LEU A 27 -4.39 -43.78 11.04
C LEU A 27 -5.57 -42.95 10.51
N SER A 28 -6.67 -42.83 11.27
CA SER A 28 -7.79 -41.98 10.87
C SER A 28 -7.49 -40.51 11.17
N GLU A 29 -7.73 -39.60 10.22
CA GLU A 29 -7.56 -38.14 10.40
C GLU A 29 -8.55 -37.55 11.43
N SER A 30 -9.56 -38.32 11.84
CA SER A 30 -10.58 -37.92 12.78
C SER A 30 -10.15 -38.13 14.24
N LYS A 31 -9.80 -37.04 14.93
CA LYS A 31 -9.52 -37.02 16.38
C LYS A 31 -10.65 -37.63 17.24
N SER A 32 -11.89 -37.61 16.76
CA SER A 32 -13.07 -38.18 17.44
C SER A 32 -13.04 -39.71 17.52
N ILE A 33 -12.52 -40.40 16.49
CA ILE A 33 -12.41 -41.86 16.48
C ILE A 33 -11.27 -42.31 17.41
N GLU A 34 -10.14 -41.60 17.39
CA GLU A 34 -9.00 -41.90 18.26
C GLU A 34 -9.35 -41.75 19.75
N THR A 35 -10.01 -40.65 20.11
CA THR A 35 -10.47 -40.40 21.49
C THR A 35 -11.51 -41.43 21.95
N SER A 36 -12.47 -41.78 21.09
CA SER A 36 -13.46 -42.84 21.36
C SER A 36 -12.79 -44.20 21.56
N TRP A 37 -11.76 -44.51 20.77
CA TRP A 37 -10.97 -45.73 20.90
C TRP A 37 -10.17 -45.78 22.21
N GLY A 38 -9.57 -44.65 22.59
CA GLY A 38 -8.87 -44.50 23.88
C GLY A 38 -9.79 -44.77 25.08
N ASN A 39 -11.02 -44.25 25.03
CA ASN A 39 -12.03 -44.49 26.07
C ASN A 39 -12.43 -45.97 26.17
N LEU A 40 -12.61 -46.65 25.04
CA LEU A 40 -12.94 -48.08 25.00
C LEU A 40 -11.82 -48.94 25.62
N ILE A 41 -10.56 -48.67 25.27
CA ILE A 41 -9.39 -49.36 25.85
C ILE A 41 -9.31 -49.12 27.37
N ASN A 42 -9.50 -47.89 27.82
CA ASN A 42 -9.43 -47.55 29.25
C ASN A 42 -10.53 -48.24 30.05
N ASN A 43 -11.76 -48.31 29.51
CA ASN A 43 -12.87 -49.02 30.16
C ASN A 43 -12.63 -50.53 30.19
N ALA A 44 -12.12 -51.13 29.10
CA ALA A 44 -11.76 -52.55 29.08
C ALA A 44 -10.66 -52.90 30.11
N LYS A 45 -9.66 -52.03 30.28
CA LYS A 45 -8.63 -52.18 31.32
C LYS A 45 -9.21 -52.10 32.74
N LYS A 46 -10.12 -51.15 33.00
CA LYS A 46 -10.79 -51.02 34.31
C LYS A 46 -11.54 -52.30 34.68
N VAL A 47 -12.32 -52.87 33.75
CA VAL A 47 -13.06 -54.13 33.97
C VAL A 47 -12.13 -55.33 34.20
N ASN A 48 -10.98 -55.38 33.52
CA ASN A 48 -10.04 -56.47 33.73
C ASN A 48 -9.37 -56.39 35.12
N ASN A 49 -9.04 -55.18 35.58
CA ASN A 49 -8.42 -54.96 36.89
C ASN A 49 -9.38 -55.25 38.05
N THR A 50 -10.69 -55.11 37.87
CA THR A 50 -11.69 -55.44 38.92
C THR A 50 -11.85 -56.95 39.11
N ASN A 51 -11.67 -57.74 38.05
CA ASN A 51 -11.82 -59.21 38.11
C ASN A 51 -10.62 -59.92 38.74
N THR A 52 -9.51 -59.22 38.99
CA THR A 52 -8.27 -59.80 39.56
C THR A 52 -8.21 -59.72 41.09
N TYR A 53 -9.32 -59.47 41.80
CA TYR A 53 -9.29 -59.46 43.26
C TYR A 53 -9.38 -60.87 43.87
N ASN A 54 -8.29 -61.18 44.54
CA ASN A 54 -7.98 -62.39 45.30
C ASN A 54 -9.08 -62.77 46.29
N LYS A 55 -9.25 -64.09 46.48
CA LYS A 55 -10.01 -64.75 47.55
C LYS A 55 -10.13 -63.84 48.79
N ILE A 56 -11.32 -63.32 49.03
CA ILE A 56 -11.67 -62.67 50.28
C ILE A 56 -11.35 -63.69 51.39
N LYS A 57 -10.53 -63.28 52.37
CA LYS A 57 -10.26 -64.10 53.55
C LYS A 57 -11.52 -64.05 54.41
N ASP A 58 -12.11 -65.20 54.69
CA ASP A 58 -13.20 -65.28 55.67
C ASP A 58 -12.72 -64.72 57.01
N ILE A 59 -13.54 -63.89 57.64
CA ILE A 59 -13.22 -63.31 58.95
C ILE A 59 -13.31 -64.42 59.99
N ASP A 60 -12.21 -64.65 60.71
CA ASP A 60 -12.17 -65.57 61.85
C ASP A 60 -12.79 -64.89 63.08
N TRP A 61 -14.08 -65.13 63.30
CA TRP A 61 -14.82 -64.54 64.41
C TRP A 61 -14.42 -65.11 65.78
N ASP A 62 -13.90 -66.34 65.82
CA ASP A 62 -13.54 -67.01 67.07
C ASP A 62 -12.32 -66.31 67.70
N TYR A 63 -11.39 -65.85 66.86
CA TYR A 63 -10.27 -65.01 67.31
C TYR A 63 -10.74 -63.69 67.96
N TRP A 64 -11.77 -63.05 67.41
CA TRP A 64 -12.25 -61.76 67.91
C TRP A 64 -13.12 -61.89 69.17
N GLU A 65 -13.87 -62.98 69.30
CA GLU A 65 -14.65 -63.27 70.53
C GLU A 65 -13.76 -63.55 71.75
N LEU A 66 -12.56 -64.10 71.54
CA LEU A 66 -11.58 -64.34 72.60
C LEU A 66 -10.85 -63.06 73.05
N ASN A 67 -10.61 -62.13 72.13
CA ASN A 67 -9.76 -60.96 72.38
C ASN A 67 -10.52 -59.69 72.78
N ILE A 68 -11.83 -59.61 72.54
CA ILE A 68 -12.63 -58.42 72.83
C ILE A 68 -13.43 -58.63 74.12
N GLN A 69 -13.12 -57.85 75.16
CA GLN A 69 -13.80 -57.94 76.47
C GLN A 69 -15.28 -57.51 76.42
N ASN A 70 -15.66 -56.63 75.47
CA ASN A 70 -17.02 -56.10 75.37
C ASN A 70 -17.87 -56.87 74.34
N LYS A 71 -18.43 -58.00 74.78
CA LYS A 71 -19.20 -58.92 73.93
C LYS A 71 -20.53 -58.34 73.42
N ALA A 72 -21.11 -57.38 74.14
CA ALA A 72 -22.41 -56.79 73.80
C ALA A 72 -22.40 -55.98 72.49
N LEU A 73 -21.25 -55.46 72.06
CA LEU A 73 -21.10 -54.74 70.79
C LEU A 73 -20.60 -55.63 69.64
N LEU A 74 -19.94 -56.75 69.96
CA LEU A 74 -19.39 -57.65 68.94
C LEU A 74 -20.48 -58.52 68.30
N GLU A 75 -21.46 -58.98 69.08
CA GLU A 75 -22.55 -59.85 68.62
C GLU A 75 -23.45 -59.18 67.55
N PRO A 76 -23.85 -57.89 67.68
CA PRO A 76 -24.55 -57.16 66.62
C PRO A 76 -23.71 -57.02 65.34
N ILE A 77 -22.39 -56.79 65.43
CA ILE A 77 -21.51 -56.63 64.25
C ILE A 77 -21.33 -57.96 63.51
N LYS A 78 -21.17 -59.07 64.25
CA LYS A 78 -21.12 -60.41 63.67
C LYS A 78 -22.42 -60.75 62.95
N SER A 79 -23.56 -60.46 63.58
CA SER A 79 -24.88 -60.73 62.98
C SER A 79 -25.18 -59.87 61.76
N THR A 80 -24.79 -58.59 61.73
CA THR A 80 -24.93 -57.75 60.52
C THR A 80 -24.03 -58.23 59.40
N TYR A 81 -22.76 -58.59 59.69
CA TYR A 81 -21.86 -59.14 58.68
C TYR A 81 -22.39 -60.46 58.09
N ILE A 82 -22.86 -61.38 58.93
CA ILE A 82 -23.45 -62.65 58.47
C ILE A 82 -24.72 -62.40 57.64
N HIS A 83 -25.57 -61.47 58.06
CA HIS A 83 -26.78 -61.13 57.34
C HIS A 83 -26.50 -60.45 55.98
N GLU A 84 -25.52 -59.55 55.91
CA GLU A 84 -25.11 -58.91 54.66
C GLU A 84 -24.40 -59.88 53.72
N THR A 85 -23.53 -60.75 54.23
CA THR A 85 -22.89 -61.80 53.42
C THR A 85 -23.90 -62.78 52.87
N LEU A 86 -24.89 -63.22 53.66
CA LEU A 86 -25.99 -64.06 53.17
C LEU A 86 -26.84 -63.35 52.10
N LYS A 87 -27.14 -62.06 52.26
CA LYS A 87 -27.82 -61.28 51.22
C LYS A 87 -27.00 -61.22 49.93
N ILE A 88 -25.70 -60.96 50.02
CA ILE A 88 -24.79 -60.91 48.86
C ILE A 88 -24.71 -62.29 48.20
N CYS A 89 -24.56 -63.37 48.98
CA CYS A 89 -24.57 -64.74 48.46
C CYS A 89 -25.89 -65.08 47.78
N ASN A 90 -27.04 -64.70 48.35
CA ASN A 90 -28.34 -64.93 47.71
C ASN A 90 -28.48 -64.15 46.40
N ILE A 91 -28.01 -62.91 46.34
CA ILE A 91 -28.01 -62.10 45.10
C ILE A 91 -27.08 -62.73 44.06
N LEU A 92 -25.89 -63.19 44.47
CA LEU A 92 -24.96 -63.87 43.57
C LEU A 92 -25.53 -65.20 43.07
N ASP A 93 -26.17 -65.99 43.94
CA ASP A 93 -26.85 -67.23 43.57
C ASP A 93 -28.07 -66.97 42.66
N GLU A 94 -28.80 -65.87 42.83
CA GLU A 94 -29.86 -65.44 41.92
C GLU A 94 -29.30 -65.05 40.55
N ILE A 95 -28.20 -64.30 40.51
CA ILE A 95 -27.49 -63.95 39.27
C ILE A 95 -26.96 -65.21 38.58
N ASP A 96 -26.37 -66.14 39.33
CA ASP A 96 -25.86 -67.41 38.80
C ASP A 96 -27.02 -68.31 38.32
N LYS A 97 -28.16 -68.34 39.02
CA LYS A 97 -29.37 -69.02 38.55
C LYS A 97 -29.88 -68.40 37.25
N ILE A 98 -29.84 -67.08 37.08
CA ILE A 98 -30.20 -66.40 35.83
C ILE A 98 -29.24 -66.78 34.69
N TYR A 99 -27.94 -66.95 34.97
CA TYR A 99 -26.95 -67.34 33.97
C TYR A 99 -26.95 -68.85 33.63
N ILE A 100 -27.20 -69.72 34.62
CA ILE A 100 -27.11 -71.18 34.49
C ILE A 100 -28.45 -71.80 34.07
N ASN A 101 -29.60 -71.33 34.60
CA ASN A 101 -30.90 -71.81 34.16
C ASN A 101 -31.24 -71.20 32.79
N LYS A 102 -31.00 -72.00 31.75
CA LYS A 102 -31.41 -71.72 30.36
C LYS A 102 -32.93 -71.59 30.15
N GLU A 103 -33.77 -71.72 31.18
CA GLU A 103 -35.24 -71.83 31.03
C GLU A 103 -36.09 -70.59 31.34
N ASN A 104 -35.53 -69.50 31.87
CA ASN A 104 -36.27 -68.24 31.95
C ASN A 104 -36.17 -67.44 30.64
N LYS A 105 -36.94 -67.87 29.62
CA LYS A 105 -37.07 -67.18 28.31
C LYS A 105 -37.55 -65.72 28.44
N LEU A 106 -38.36 -65.41 29.45
CA LEU A 106 -38.98 -64.08 29.62
C LEU A 106 -37.99 -62.96 29.96
N ILE A 107 -36.97 -63.24 30.79
CA ILE A 107 -35.97 -62.23 31.19
C ILE A 107 -34.93 -62.00 30.07
N LYS A 108 -34.63 -63.03 29.26
CA LYS A 108 -33.77 -62.87 28.09
C LYS A 108 -34.40 -61.90 27.08
N ASP A 109 -35.70 -61.96 26.83
CA ASP A 109 -36.33 -61.13 25.80
C ASP A 109 -36.47 -59.65 26.18
N GLU A 110 -36.53 -59.29 27.46
CA GLU A 110 -36.55 -57.88 27.91
C GLU A 110 -35.16 -57.25 27.92
N ILE A 111 -34.14 -57.93 28.42
CA ILE A 111 -32.74 -57.45 28.37
C ILE A 111 -32.26 -57.39 26.90
N ILE A 112 -32.63 -58.36 26.06
CA ILE A 112 -32.28 -58.35 24.64
C ILE A 112 -33.00 -57.23 23.87
N LYS A 113 -34.16 -56.73 24.32
CA LYS A 113 -34.86 -55.59 23.67
C LYS A 113 -34.09 -54.27 23.81
N GLU A 114 -33.49 -53.98 24.96
CA GLU A 114 -32.65 -52.78 25.13
C GLU A 114 -31.34 -52.85 24.32
N TYR A 115 -30.70 -54.03 24.22
CA TYR A 115 -29.44 -54.17 23.50
C TYR A 115 -29.58 -54.46 21.99
N LYS A 116 -30.79 -54.76 21.48
CA LYS A 116 -31.05 -55.03 20.04
C LYS A 116 -30.63 -53.88 19.12
N GLY A 117 -30.75 -52.62 19.57
CA GLY A 117 -30.32 -51.45 18.80
C GLY A 117 -28.80 -51.37 18.65
N ILE A 118 -28.06 -51.65 19.73
CA ILE A 118 -26.59 -51.58 19.77
C ILE A 118 -25.96 -52.69 18.92
N TRP A 119 -26.48 -53.92 19.01
CA TRP A 119 -26.00 -55.02 18.17
C TRP A 119 -26.30 -54.85 16.68
N LYS A 120 -27.41 -54.17 16.33
CA LYS A 120 -27.69 -53.78 14.93
C LYS A 120 -26.66 -52.77 14.41
N LEU A 121 -26.32 -51.75 15.21
CA LEU A 121 -25.27 -50.78 14.84
C LEU A 121 -23.90 -51.47 14.67
N TYR A 122 -23.57 -52.43 15.53
CA TYR A 122 -22.36 -53.22 15.41
C TYR A 122 -22.31 -54.02 14.09
N ASN A 123 -23.42 -54.65 13.70
CA ASN A 123 -23.50 -55.37 12.42
C ASN A 123 -23.35 -54.45 11.21
N ILE A 124 -23.95 -53.25 11.24
CA ILE A 124 -23.78 -52.23 10.20
C ILE A 124 -22.31 -51.80 10.08
N CYS A 125 -21.61 -51.62 11.22
CA CYS A 125 -20.18 -51.29 11.22
C CYS A 125 -19.34 -52.42 10.62
N ILE A 126 -19.69 -53.70 10.86
CA ILE A 126 -19.02 -54.84 10.24
C ILE A 126 -19.24 -54.85 8.72
N GLU A 127 -20.45 -54.63 8.25
CA GLU A 127 -20.76 -54.57 6.82
C GLU A 127 -19.99 -53.44 6.13
N LYS A 128 -19.95 -52.25 6.72
CA LYS A 128 -19.13 -51.13 6.22
C LYS A 128 -17.64 -51.48 6.20
N CYS A 129 -17.11 -52.05 7.27
CA CYS A 129 -15.71 -52.49 7.32
C CYS A 129 -15.40 -53.50 6.20
N LYS A 130 -16.27 -54.49 5.99
CA LYS A 130 -16.14 -55.44 4.88
C LYS A 130 -16.15 -54.74 3.52
N SER A 131 -17.06 -53.78 3.29
CA SER A 131 -17.12 -53.03 2.04
C SER A 131 -15.86 -52.19 1.79
N SER A 132 -15.30 -51.55 2.83
CA SER A 132 -14.05 -50.79 2.73
C SER A 132 -12.86 -51.71 2.45
N VAL A 133 -12.81 -52.88 3.09
CA VAL A 133 -11.77 -53.88 2.82
C VAL A 133 -11.85 -54.39 1.39
N MET A 134 -13.06 -54.67 0.86
CA MET A 134 -13.23 -55.08 -0.54
C MET A 134 -12.73 -54.01 -1.51
N LYS A 135 -13.10 -52.73 -1.32
CA LYS A 135 -12.59 -51.63 -2.15
C LYS A 135 -11.07 -51.48 -2.06
N SER A 136 -10.50 -51.63 -0.87
CA SER A 136 -9.03 -51.57 -0.71
C SER A 136 -8.33 -52.70 -1.45
N LYS A 137 -8.93 -53.90 -1.48
CA LYS A 137 -8.42 -55.03 -2.27
C LYS A 137 -8.54 -54.76 -3.77
N GLU A 138 -9.66 -54.22 -4.24
CA GLU A 138 -9.83 -53.82 -5.64
C GLU A 138 -8.76 -52.81 -6.08
N ILE A 139 -8.46 -51.81 -5.25
CA ILE A 139 -7.39 -50.83 -5.53
C ILE A 139 -6.01 -51.53 -5.57
N LEU A 140 -5.74 -52.45 -4.65
CA LEU A 140 -4.48 -53.21 -4.65
C LEU A 140 -4.38 -54.11 -5.87
N GLU A 141 -5.46 -54.77 -6.28
CA GLU A 141 -5.52 -55.59 -7.49
C GLU A 141 -5.31 -54.75 -8.74
N LEU A 142 -5.92 -53.57 -8.85
CA LEU A 142 -5.65 -52.62 -9.94
C LEU A 142 -4.20 -52.13 -9.95
N GLY A 143 -3.62 -51.86 -8.78
CA GLY A 143 -2.20 -51.50 -8.64
C GLY A 143 -1.27 -52.62 -9.08
N ILE A 144 -1.57 -53.87 -8.69
CA ILE A 144 -0.83 -55.06 -9.13
C ILE A 144 -0.97 -55.25 -10.64
N GLN A 145 -2.18 -55.07 -11.19
CA GLN A 145 -2.40 -55.11 -12.63
C GLN A 145 -1.58 -54.02 -13.34
N SER A 146 -1.53 -52.78 -12.84
CA SER A 146 -0.72 -51.73 -13.45
C SER A 146 0.78 -52.03 -13.40
N LEU A 147 1.29 -52.55 -12.27
CA LEU A 147 2.69 -52.94 -12.15
C LEU A 147 3.03 -54.10 -13.09
N TRP A 148 2.15 -55.10 -13.18
CA TRP A 148 2.32 -56.20 -14.12
C TRP A 148 2.30 -55.71 -15.57
N MET A 149 1.47 -54.74 -15.92
CA MET A 149 1.48 -54.12 -17.26
C MET A 149 2.79 -53.36 -17.52
N MET A 150 3.36 -52.67 -16.51
CA MET A 150 4.66 -51.99 -16.63
C MET A 150 5.83 -52.97 -16.78
N ASP A 151 5.85 -54.08 -16.03
CA ASP A 151 6.93 -55.08 -16.10
C ASP A 151 6.92 -55.85 -17.44
N ASN A 152 5.79 -55.87 -18.15
CA ASN A 152 5.66 -56.47 -19.49
C ASN A 152 5.70 -55.41 -20.62
N GLN A 153 5.99 -54.15 -20.31
CA GLN A 153 6.06 -53.03 -21.26
C GLN A 153 7.48 -52.85 -21.83
N ASP A 154 8.13 -53.93 -22.28
CA ASP A 154 9.35 -53.85 -23.12
C ASP A 154 9.13 -53.14 -24.48
N ILE A 155 7.91 -52.62 -24.71
CA ILE A 155 7.36 -52.26 -26.02
C ILE A 155 7.30 -50.73 -26.24
N GLN A 156 7.48 -49.88 -25.23
CA GLN A 156 7.37 -48.42 -25.47
C GLN A 156 8.46 -47.88 -26.42
N ASP A 157 9.66 -48.48 -26.41
CA ASP A 157 10.74 -48.11 -27.34
C ASP A 157 10.63 -48.82 -28.71
N GLU A 158 9.83 -49.89 -28.82
CA GLU A 158 9.60 -50.67 -30.06
C GLU A 158 8.30 -50.33 -30.80
N LEU A 159 7.34 -49.68 -30.11
CA LEU A 159 6.08 -49.20 -30.70
C LEU A 159 6.35 -47.99 -31.60
N SER A 160 5.71 -47.97 -32.76
CA SER A 160 5.70 -46.75 -33.56
C SER A 160 4.83 -45.66 -32.90
N ASP A 161 5.21 -44.39 -33.07
CA ASP A 161 4.47 -43.24 -32.51
C ASP A 161 2.97 -43.24 -32.88
N ASN A 162 2.65 -43.74 -34.09
CA ASN A 162 1.28 -43.86 -34.55
C ASN A 162 0.51 -44.99 -33.84
N GLU A 163 1.13 -46.13 -33.60
CA GLU A 163 0.51 -47.23 -32.83
C GLU A 163 0.27 -46.81 -31.38
N PHE A 164 1.20 -46.05 -30.79
CA PHE A 164 1.01 -45.46 -29.47
C PHE A 164 -0.19 -44.50 -29.44
N LEU A 165 -0.28 -43.58 -30.40
CA LEU A 165 -1.42 -42.66 -30.51
C LEU A 165 -2.74 -43.38 -30.85
N GLU A 166 -2.71 -44.53 -31.53
CA GLU A 166 -3.89 -45.38 -31.79
C GLU A 166 -4.38 -46.13 -30.54
N ILE A 167 -3.51 -46.34 -29.56
CA ILE A 167 -3.87 -46.95 -28.27
C ILE A 167 -4.33 -45.87 -27.27
N ASP A 168 -3.66 -44.72 -27.23
CA ASP A 168 -3.93 -43.66 -26.26
C ASP A 168 -4.92 -42.60 -26.80
N ASN A 169 -6.15 -42.64 -26.29
CA ASN A 169 -7.19 -41.67 -26.66
C ASN A 169 -6.98 -40.27 -26.06
N TYR A 170 -6.26 -40.15 -24.94
CA TYR A 170 -6.02 -38.87 -24.28
C TYR A 170 -5.03 -38.04 -25.10
N TRP A 171 -3.87 -38.61 -25.38
CA TRP A 171 -2.82 -37.94 -26.15
C TRP A 171 -3.23 -37.73 -27.61
N ARG A 172 -4.01 -38.63 -28.22
CA ARG A 172 -4.59 -38.39 -29.55
C ARG A 172 -5.46 -37.14 -29.60
N ASN A 173 -6.33 -36.95 -28.60
CA ASN A 173 -7.17 -35.76 -28.52
C ASN A 173 -6.34 -34.51 -28.26
N TYR A 174 -5.33 -34.60 -27.41
CA TYR A 174 -4.40 -33.50 -27.13
C TYR A 174 -3.66 -33.06 -28.41
N VAL A 175 -3.04 -34.02 -29.13
CA VAL A 175 -2.37 -33.75 -30.41
C VAL A 175 -3.35 -33.16 -31.41
N TYR A 176 -4.56 -33.71 -31.53
CA TYR A 176 -5.58 -33.18 -32.44
C TYR A 176 -5.94 -31.72 -32.12
N GLN A 177 -6.17 -31.41 -30.84
CA GLN A 177 -6.52 -30.06 -30.40
C GLN A 177 -5.41 -29.04 -30.66
N MET A 178 -4.15 -29.44 -30.56
CA MET A 178 -3.02 -28.50 -30.66
C MET A 178 -2.43 -28.41 -32.07
N SER A 179 -2.43 -29.50 -32.84
CA SER A 179 -1.76 -29.57 -34.15
C SER A 179 -2.67 -29.28 -35.35
N VAL A 180 -3.98 -29.59 -35.24
CA VAL A 180 -4.92 -29.42 -36.36
C VAL A 180 -5.36 -27.97 -36.56
N PRO A 181 -5.71 -27.19 -35.51
CA PRO A 181 -6.08 -25.78 -35.71
C PRO A 181 -4.87 -24.89 -36.03
N ASP A 182 -3.73 -25.10 -35.36
CA ASP A 182 -2.54 -24.25 -35.50
C ASP A 182 -1.24 -25.09 -35.50
N PRO A 183 -0.79 -25.57 -36.68
CA PRO A 183 0.38 -26.44 -36.81
C PRO A 183 1.69 -25.84 -36.31
N GLU A 184 1.77 -24.50 -36.24
CA GLU A 184 2.96 -23.76 -35.82
C GLU A 184 3.16 -23.71 -34.30
N LEU A 185 2.12 -24.02 -33.50
CA LEU A 185 2.21 -24.07 -32.04
C LEU A 185 2.95 -25.30 -31.53
N TYR A 186 3.05 -26.35 -32.34
CA TYR A 186 3.54 -27.67 -31.92
C TYR A 186 5.06 -27.87 -32.07
N GLN A 187 5.82 -26.80 -32.32
CA GLN A 187 7.27 -26.90 -32.51
C GLN A 187 8.02 -26.73 -31.18
N GLY A 188 8.28 -27.86 -30.51
CA GLY A 188 9.37 -27.99 -29.52
C GLY A 188 8.96 -28.16 -28.04
N PHE A 189 7.88 -27.54 -27.57
CA PHE A 189 7.41 -27.59 -26.18
C PHE A 189 5.91 -27.88 -26.08
N ASP A 190 5.45 -28.40 -24.93
CA ASP A 190 4.01 -28.46 -24.62
C ASP A 190 3.42 -27.03 -24.70
N PRO A 191 2.56 -26.72 -25.69
CA PRO A 191 2.01 -25.38 -25.88
C PRO A 191 1.16 -24.88 -24.69
N LEU A 192 0.67 -25.78 -23.85
CA LEU A 192 -0.08 -25.44 -22.62
C LEU A 192 0.81 -25.31 -21.38
N SER A 193 2.11 -25.58 -21.50
CA SER A 193 3.05 -25.31 -20.42
C SER A 193 3.14 -23.81 -20.14
N ASN A 194 3.51 -23.44 -18.91
CA ASN A 194 3.73 -22.04 -18.55
C ASN A 194 4.78 -21.37 -19.48
N GLU A 195 5.78 -22.12 -19.93
CA GLU A 195 6.82 -21.66 -20.84
C GLU A 195 6.27 -21.42 -22.25
N GLY A 196 5.48 -22.36 -22.78
CA GLY A 196 4.82 -22.22 -24.10
C GLY A 196 3.83 -21.05 -24.15
N ILE A 197 3.09 -20.81 -23.06
CA ILE A 197 2.18 -19.66 -22.95
C ILE A 197 2.96 -18.34 -22.88
N GLN A 198 4.08 -18.30 -22.16
CA GLN A 198 4.92 -17.09 -22.11
C GLN A 198 5.56 -16.80 -23.46
N GLU A 199 6.11 -17.80 -24.15
CA GLU A 199 6.73 -17.61 -25.45
C GLU A 199 5.71 -17.15 -26.51
N SER A 200 4.51 -17.74 -26.51
CA SER A 200 3.44 -17.33 -27.41
C SER A 200 2.98 -15.89 -27.13
N ASN A 201 2.80 -15.51 -25.87
CA ASN A 201 2.47 -14.13 -25.50
C ASN A 201 3.55 -13.14 -25.96
N ILE A 202 4.83 -13.45 -25.72
CA ILE A 202 5.96 -12.63 -26.17
C ILE A 202 6.00 -12.53 -27.70
N ARG A 203 5.72 -13.63 -28.40
CA ARG A 203 5.67 -13.66 -29.88
C ARG A 203 4.55 -12.78 -30.42
N VAL A 204 3.37 -12.84 -29.80
CA VAL A 204 2.21 -12.01 -30.14
C VAL A 204 2.50 -10.54 -29.85
N GLU A 205 3.02 -10.20 -28.66
CA GLU A 205 3.42 -8.84 -28.30
C GLU A 205 4.45 -8.28 -29.29
N ASN A 206 5.51 -9.02 -29.59
CA ASN A 206 6.53 -8.62 -30.56
C ASN A 206 5.97 -8.47 -31.98
N PHE A 207 4.98 -9.28 -32.36
CA PHE A 207 4.30 -9.15 -33.65
C PHE A 207 3.43 -7.88 -33.69
N ILE A 208 2.62 -7.65 -32.67
CA ILE A 208 1.79 -6.45 -32.52
C ILE A 208 2.67 -5.20 -32.53
N ASP A 209 3.76 -5.20 -31.77
CA ASP A 209 4.72 -4.11 -31.71
C ASP A 209 5.37 -3.86 -33.07
N ARG A 210 5.86 -4.89 -33.76
CA ARG A 210 6.44 -4.72 -35.10
C ARG A 210 5.43 -4.14 -36.11
N MET A 211 4.16 -4.53 -36.01
CA MET A 211 3.12 -4.09 -36.92
C MET A 211 2.59 -2.68 -36.60
N ASN A 212 2.62 -2.25 -35.34
CA ASN A 212 2.01 -0.99 -34.91
C ASN A 212 3.02 0.09 -34.54
N LYS A 213 4.28 -0.27 -34.22
CA LYS A 213 5.32 0.69 -33.89
C LYS A 213 5.64 1.56 -35.09
N ARG A 214 5.78 2.86 -34.84
CA ARG A 214 6.28 3.81 -35.83
C ARG A 214 7.75 3.54 -36.11
N ASP A 215 8.01 2.88 -37.23
CA ASP A 215 9.35 2.57 -37.71
C ASP A 215 9.44 2.81 -39.23
N LEU A 216 10.63 3.12 -39.73
CA LEU A 216 10.93 3.32 -41.15
C LEU A 216 10.62 2.06 -41.97
N MET A 217 10.78 0.89 -41.34
CA MET A 217 10.53 -0.42 -41.95
C MET A 217 9.05 -0.83 -41.91
N ASN A 218 8.21 -0.17 -41.11
CA ASN A 218 6.80 -0.49 -41.02
C ASN A 218 6.03 0.10 -42.22
N PRO A 219 5.36 -0.70 -43.06
CA PRO A 219 4.55 -0.16 -44.15
C PRO A 219 3.34 0.66 -43.67
N ARG A 220 2.82 0.40 -42.46
CA ARG A 220 1.67 1.12 -41.89
C ARG A 220 2.00 2.53 -41.41
N SER A 221 3.27 2.81 -41.11
CA SER A 221 3.72 4.15 -40.71
C SER A 221 3.85 5.12 -41.89
N LYS A 222 3.74 4.62 -43.13
CA LYS A 222 3.91 5.40 -44.36
C LYS A 222 2.61 6.11 -44.74
N ASN A 223 2.73 7.34 -45.24
CA ASN A 223 1.62 8.18 -45.75
C ASN A 223 0.57 8.61 -44.70
N ILE A 224 0.92 8.68 -43.42
CA ILE A 224 0.04 9.22 -42.37
C ILE A 224 -0.03 10.74 -42.48
N LYS A 225 -1.22 11.29 -42.77
CA LYS A 225 -1.49 12.74 -42.79
C LYS A 225 -2.09 13.25 -41.47
N GLN A 226 -2.83 12.38 -40.79
CA GLN A 226 -3.47 12.65 -39.51
C GLN A 226 -3.10 11.50 -38.58
N TYR A 227 -2.46 11.84 -37.47
CA TYR A 227 -2.03 10.85 -36.48
C TYR A 227 -3.20 10.46 -35.57
N SER A 228 -3.15 9.22 -35.07
CA SER A 228 -3.97 8.82 -33.92
C SER A 228 -3.60 9.63 -32.68
N SER A 229 -4.47 9.64 -31.67
CA SER A 229 -4.25 10.35 -30.40
C SER A 229 -2.91 9.98 -29.74
N SER A 230 -2.63 8.68 -29.63
CA SER A 230 -1.40 8.16 -29.02
C SER A 230 -0.15 8.61 -29.78
N GLU A 231 -0.13 8.47 -31.11
CA GLU A 231 1.01 8.89 -31.93
C GLU A 231 1.17 10.41 -31.95
N TYR A 232 0.06 11.15 -32.00
CA TYR A 232 0.06 12.61 -31.98
C TYR A 232 0.72 13.13 -30.71
N TYR A 233 0.35 12.59 -29.55
CA TYR A 233 0.94 13.02 -28.26
C TYR A 233 2.35 12.49 -28.03
N ASP A 234 2.71 11.34 -28.60
CA ASP A 234 4.08 10.84 -28.57
C ASP A 234 5.04 11.77 -29.34
N ILE A 235 4.61 12.25 -30.51
CA ILE A 235 5.39 13.16 -31.36
C ILE A 235 5.35 14.60 -30.81
N TYR A 236 4.16 15.09 -30.46
CA TYR A 236 3.93 16.48 -30.04
C TYR A 236 3.69 16.56 -28.54
N ARG A 237 4.77 16.33 -27.77
CA ARG A 237 4.75 16.34 -26.29
C ARG A 237 4.25 17.66 -25.68
N GLN A 238 4.54 18.79 -26.34
CA GLN A 238 4.00 20.09 -25.92
C GLN A 238 2.48 20.14 -26.01
N ALA A 239 1.88 19.63 -27.10
CA ALA A 239 0.43 19.58 -27.26
C ALA A 239 -0.21 18.67 -26.20
N PHE A 240 0.42 17.54 -25.88
CA PHE A 240 -0.03 16.67 -24.79
C PHE A 240 -0.08 17.43 -23.45
N LEU A 241 0.99 18.16 -23.13
CA LEU A 241 1.08 18.91 -21.89
C LEU A 241 0.01 20.02 -21.80
N GLU A 242 -0.17 20.79 -22.87
CA GLU A 242 -1.18 21.85 -22.93
C GLU A 242 -2.61 21.28 -22.85
N HIS A 243 -2.90 20.21 -23.60
CA HIS A 243 -4.22 19.57 -23.60
C HIS A 243 -4.53 18.93 -22.25
N MET A 244 -3.55 18.29 -21.61
CA MET A 244 -3.68 17.68 -20.29
C MET A 244 -3.89 18.75 -19.21
N LEU A 245 -3.09 19.80 -19.19
CA LEU A 245 -3.27 20.91 -18.25
C LEU A 245 -4.64 21.57 -18.43
N TYR A 246 -5.04 21.82 -19.68
CA TYR A 246 -6.35 22.37 -19.97
C TYR A 246 -7.46 21.45 -19.46
N TYR A 247 -7.38 20.14 -19.72
CA TYR A 247 -8.34 19.16 -19.22
C TYR A 247 -8.45 19.17 -17.69
N LEU A 248 -7.32 19.00 -16.98
CA LEU A 248 -7.27 18.96 -15.52
C LEU A 248 -7.84 20.25 -14.89
N ILE A 249 -7.56 21.41 -15.49
CA ILE A 249 -8.05 22.70 -14.99
C ILE A 249 -9.50 22.95 -15.45
N ARG A 250 -9.94 22.46 -16.60
CA ARG A 250 -11.30 22.67 -17.11
C ARG A 250 -12.33 21.80 -16.40
N THR A 251 -12.00 20.55 -16.08
CA THR A 251 -12.93 19.58 -15.47
C THR A 251 -12.67 19.38 -13.98
N GLY A 252 -11.39 19.35 -13.57
CA GLY A 252 -11.00 19.02 -12.19
C GLY A 252 -10.96 17.51 -11.91
N ASP A 253 -10.93 16.69 -12.96
CA ASP A 253 -10.88 15.23 -12.89
C ASP A 253 -9.44 14.68 -12.89
N SER A 254 -9.32 13.36 -12.70
CA SER A 254 -8.04 12.64 -12.77
C SER A 254 -7.56 12.49 -14.22
N TYR A 255 -6.24 12.46 -14.42
CA TYR A 255 -5.60 12.20 -15.72
C TYR A 255 -6.00 10.85 -16.34
N ARG A 256 -6.49 9.89 -15.54
CA ARG A 256 -6.92 8.56 -16.00
C ARG A 256 -8.12 8.61 -16.95
N ILE A 257 -8.93 9.67 -16.86
CA ILE A 257 -10.13 9.87 -17.67
C ILE A 257 -9.85 10.89 -18.80
N PHE A 258 -8.56 11.16 -19.08
CA PHE A 258 -8.18 12.07 -20.16
C PHE A 258 -8.81 11.61 -21.49
N PRO A 259 -9.55 12.48 -22.18
CA PRO A 259 -10.25 12.11 -23.40
C PRO A 259 -9.25 11.76 -24.49
N GLU A 260 -9.51 10.67 -25.20
CA GLU A 260 -8.66 10.23 -26.32
C GLU A 260 -8.55 11.33 -27.39
N ILE A 261 -9.67 11.97 -27.73
CA ILE A 261 -9.74 13.11 -28.62
C ILE A 261 -10.40 14.27 -27.87
N PRO A 262 -9.68 15.39 -27.63
CA PRO A 262 -10.26 16.55 -26.97
C PRO A 262 -11.33 17.20 -27.86
N PRO A 263 -12.42 17.74 -27.27
CA PRO A 263 -13.40 18.52 -28.01
C PRO A 263 -12.77 19.69 -28.78
N TRP A 264 -13.28 19.96 -29.99
CA TRP A 264 -12.79 21.06 -30.83
C TRP A 264 -12.91 22.44 -30.14
N GLU A 265 -13.92 22.61 -29.29
CA GLU A 265 -14.12 23.83 -28.49
C GLU A 265 -12.93 24.11 -27.57
N TRP A 266 -12.36 23.04 -26.98
CA TRP A 266 -11.20 23.15 -26.10
C TRP A 266 -9.96 23.52 -26.92
N LEU A 267 -9.78 22.92 -28.10
CA LEU A 267 -8.67 23.25 -28.99
C LEU A 267 -8.71 24.72 -29.44
N VAL A 268 -9.87 25.21 -29.85
CA VAL A 268 -10.05 26.64 -30.24
C VAL A 268 -9.74 27.55 -29.06
N ASP A 269 -10.14 27.16 -27.85
CA ASP A 269 -9.88 27.94 -26.65
C ASP A 269 -8.40 27.95 -26.26
N ILE A 270 -7.72 26.80 -26.35
CA ILE A 270 -6.27 26.70 -26.13
C ILE A 270 -5.52 27.63 -27.09
N GLU A 271 -5.90 27.67 -28.37
CA GLU A 271 -5.29 28.60 -29.34
C GLU A 271 -5.52 30.07 -28.97
N LYS A 272 -6.73 30.43 -28.51
CA LYS A 272 -7.03 31.80 -28.04
C LYS A 272 -6.18 32.18 -26.82
N LEU A 273 -6.03 31.27 -25.86
CA LEU A 273 -5.23 31.47 -24.66
C LEU A 273 -3.73 31.55 -25.00
N ARG A 274 -3.26 30.73 -25.93
CA ARG A 274 -1.89 30.80 -26.45
C ARG A 274 -1.62 32.14 -27.14
N TYR A 275 -2.56 32.60 -27.96
CA TYR A 275 -2.48 33.91 -28.61
C TYR A 275 -2.42 35.05 -27.58
N TYR A 276 -3.26 35.02 -26.54
CA TYR A 276 -3.23 35.99 -25.44
C TYR A 276 -1.86 36.04 -24.76
N TYR A 277 -1.28 34.88 -24.43
CA TYR A 277 0.05 34.80 -23.85
C TYR A 277 1.12 35.44 -24.76
N ILE A 278 1.11 35.08 -26.05
CA ILE A 278 2.07 35.59 -27.03
C ILE A 278 1.93 37.11 -27.18
N GLN A 279 0.71 37.66 -27.15
CA GLN A 279 0.49 39.11 -27.21
C GLN A 279 1.19 39.86 -26.07
N VAL A 280 1.28 39.28 -24.87
CA VAL A 280 1.97 39.88 -23.71
C VAL A 280 3.48 39.63 -23.76
N ALA A 281 3.89 38.39 -24.04
CA ALA A 281 5.29 37.98 -23.93
C ALA A 281 6.14 38.47 -25.12
N GLN A 282 5.59 38.49 -26.34
CA GLN A 282 6.35 38.82 -27.55
C GLN A 282 6.86 40.27 -27.60
N PRO A 283 6.06 41.32 -27.29
CA PRO A 283 6.56 42.69 -27.24
C PRO A 283 7.67 42.88 -26.19
N ARG A 284 7.55 42.21 -25.04
CA ARG A 284 8.53 42.30 -23.94
C ARG A 284 9.85 41.62 -24.31
N ARG A 285 9.76 40.43 -24.90
CA ARG A 285 10.92 39.73 -25.48
C ARG A 285 11.62 40.61 -26.50
N ARG A 286 10.85 41.19 -27.43
CA ARG A 286 11.38 42.11 -28.46
C ARG A 286 12.10 43.30 -27.82
N PHE A 287 11.50 43.96 -26.83
CA PHE A 287 12.12 45.10 -26.14
C PHE A 287 13.45 44.70 -25.48
N LYS A 288 13.46 43.63 -24.67
CA LYS A 288 14.66 43.10 -23.99
C LYS A 288 15.74 42.67 -24.98
N GLN A 289 15.33 42.05 -26.09
CA GLN A 289 16.23 41.57 -27.13
C GLN A 289 16.92 42.73 -27.84
N LEU A 290 16.16 43.79 -28.17
CA LEU A 290 16.70 45.00 -28.80
C LEU A 290 17.61 45.79 -27.84
N GLU A 291 17.22 45.91 -26.57
CA GLU A 291 18.02 46.57 -25.54
C GLU A 291 19.39 45.89 -25.34
N LYS A 292 19.42 44.55 -25.37
CA LYS A 292 20.65 43.75 -25.21
C LYS A 292 21.36 43.42 -26.52
N TYR A 293 20.83 43.87 -27.66
CA TYR A 293 21.35 43.56 -29.00
C TYR A 293 21.58 42.04 -29.24
N LEU A 294 20.67 41.18 -28.77
CA LEU A 294 20.79 39.73 -28.89
C LEU A 294 20.20 39.21 -30.20
N LEU A 295 20.88 38.25 -30.86
CA LEU A 295 20.40 37.59 -32.08
C LEU A 295 19.09 36.82 -31.87
N SER A 296 18.96 36.14 -30.74
CA SER A 296 17.73 35.49 -30.31
C SER A 296 17.60 35.51 -28.80
N LEU A 297 16.36 35.61 -28.34
CA LEU A 297 15.97 35.47 -26.94
C LEU A 297 14.72 34.59 -26.91
N PRO A 298 14.60 33.56 -26.06
CA PRO A 298 13.35 32.83 -25.88
C PRO A 298 12.28 33.71 -25.23
N LEU A 299 10.99 33.36 -25.39
CA LEU A 299 9.98 33.97 -24.52
C LEU A 299 10.19 33.44 -23.10
N GLU A 300 9.89 34.25 -22.08
CA GLU A 300 9.87 33.74 -20.70
C GLU A 300 8.86 32.58 -20.62
N TYR A 301 9.11 31.57 -19.78
CA TYR A 301 8.23 30.39 -19.59
C TYR A 301 7.94 29.54 -20.84
N THR A 302 8.69 29.75 -21.93
CA THR A 302 8.70 28.85 -23.08
C THR A 302 10.14 28.45 -23.38
N PRO A 303 10.38 27.21 -23.81
CA PRO A 303 11.73 26.80 -24.15
C PRO A 303 12.23 27.47 -25.42
N SER A 304 13.55 27.65 -25.52
CA SER A 304 14.22 28.15 -26.72
C SER A 304 14.16 27.17 -27.88
N ASN A 305 14.21 25.86 -27.58
CA ASN A 305 14.24 24.76 -28.54
C ASN A 305 13.19 23.71 -28.17
N LEU A 306 12.60 23.05 -29.17
CA LEU A 306 11.63 21.98 -28.95
C LEU A 306 12.24 20.75 -28.24
N LEU A 307 13.51 20.43 -28.54
CA LEU A 307 14.23 19.25 -28.01
C LEU A 307 14.66 19.42 -26.55
N GLU A 308 15.04 20.63 -26.14
CA GLU A 308 15.38 20.97 -24.75
C GLU A 308 14.15 21.40 -23.93
N GLY A 309 12.97 21.40 -24.56
CA GLY A 309 11.76 21.96 -23.98
C GLY A 309 11.16 21.14 -22.85
N GLU A 310 11.29 19.82 -22.93
CA GLU A 310 10.76 18.91 -21.91
C GLU A 310 11.48 19.08 -20.57
N GLU A 311 12.81 19.12 -20.57
CA GLU A 311 13.61 19.37 -19.38
C GLU A 311 13.29 20.75 -18.77
N TYR A 312 13.10 21.76 -19.61
CA TYR A 312 12.72 23.11 -19.16
C TYR A 312 11.39 23.11 -18.42
N TYR A 313 10.35 22.51 -19.01
CA TYR A 313 9.04 22.40 -18.38
C TYR A 313 9.08 21.55 -17.11
N GLN A 314 9.83 20.44 -17.11
CA GLN A 314 10.00 19.61 -15.93
C GLN A 314 10.66 20.37 -14.78
N LYS A 315 11.71 21.15 -15.05
CA LYS A 315 12.35 22.01 -14.04
C LYS A 315 11.39 23.08 -13.52
N LEU A 316 10.62 23.71 -14.41
CA LEU A 316 9.63 24.72 -14.06
C LEU A 316 8.54 24.14 -13.14
N PHE A 317 7.94 23.01 -13.51
CA PHE A 317 6.90 22.37 -12.70
C PHE A 317 7.44 21.82 -11.39
N ASN A 318 8.65 21.28 -11.37
CA ASN A 318 9.28 20.84 -10.13
C ASN A 318 9.56 22.01 -9.18
N TYR A 319 9.96 23.17 -9.73
CA TYR A 319 10.13 24.38 -8.94
C TYR A 319 8.80 24.84 -8.36
N GLU A 320 7.76 24.99 -9.18
CA GLU A 320 6.43 25.42 -8.73
C GLU A 320 5.78 24.42 -7.76
N PHE A 321 5.98 23.12 -7.98
CA PHE A 321 5.50 22.09 -7.06
C PHE A 321 6.20 22.19 -5.70
N LYS A 322 7.51 22.42 -5.66
CA LYS A 322 8.26 22.58 -4.40
C LYS A 322 7.88 23.87 -3.66
N THR A 323 7.71 24.98 -4.37
CA THR A 323 7.30 26.26 -3.77
C THR A 323 5.89 26.15 -3.20
N THR A 324 4.94 25.55 -3.94
CA THR A 324 3.58 25.34 -3.45
C THR A 324 3.54 24.36 -2.27
N TYR A 325 4.30 23.27 -2.31
CA TYR A 325 4.40 22.30 -1.21
C TYR A 325 4.98 22.92 0.07
N THR A 326 6.01 23.77 -0.03
CA THR A 326 6.59 24.46 1.13
C THR A 326 5.67 25.53 1.71
N ILE A 327 4.89 26.21 0.87
CA ILE A 327 3.83 27.11 1.34
C ILE A 327 2.73 26.31 2.04
N PHE A 328 2.34 25.17 1.48
CA PHE A 328 1.32 24.29 2.04
C PHE A 328 1.73 23.77 3.42
N SER A 329 2.97 23.27 3.56
CA SER A 329 3.48 22.78 4.85
C SER A 329 3.60 23.89 5.89
N ARG A 330 3.99 25.11 5.48
CA ARG A 330 4.02 26.27 6.38
C ARG A 330 2.62 26.63 6.89
N LEU A 331 1.61 26.65 6.01
CA LEU A 331 0.24 26.95 6.39
C LEU A 331 -0.38 25.85 7.26
N MET A 332 0.01 24.59 7.05
CA MET A 332 -0.38 23.49 7.94
C MET A 332 0.25 23.66 9.33
N ALA A 333 1.55 23.94 9.40
CA ALA A 333 2.25 24.13 10.67
C ALA A 333 1.65 25.27 11.52
N SER A 334 1.15 26.33 10.87
CA SER A 334 0.48 27.45 11.55
C SER A 334 -1.04 27.28 11.68
N TYR A 335 -1.59 26.11 11.34
CA TYR A 335 -3.03 25.81 11.38
C TYR A 335 -3.90 26.80 10.59
N MET A 336 -3.43 27.30 9.45
CA MET A 336 -4.14 28.27 8.59
C MET A 336 -4.73 27.64 7.33
N LEU A 337 -4.36 26.42 7.02
CA LEU A 337 -4.84 25.72 5.83
C LEU A 337 -6.26 25.17 6.07
N PHE A 338 -7.15 25.41 5.09
CA PHE A 338 -8.53 24.88 5.07
C PHE A 338 -9.43 25.21 6.26
N VAL A 339 -9.25 26.39 6.88
CA VAL A 339 -10.00 26.79 8.09
C VAL A 339 -11.30 27.54 7.76
N GLU A 340 -12.09 27.06 6.80
CA GLU A 340 -13.40 27.69 6.48
C GLU A 340 -14.44 27.38 7.58
N PRO A 341 -15.31 28.33 8.00
CA PRO A 341 -15.51 29.70 7.53
C PRO A 341 -14.64 30.76 8.22
N TYR A 342 -13.66 30.37 9.02
CA TYR A 342 -12.76 31.28 9.70
C TYR A 342 -11.71 31.86 8.73
N ILE A 343 -11.20 33.03 9.08
CA ILE A 343 -10.16 33.73 8.33
C ILE A 343 -8.96 33.89 9.26
N PRO A 344 -7.81 33.26 8.96
CA PRO A 344 -6.61 33.41 9.78
C PRO A 344 -6.02 34.82 9.63
N VAL A 345 -5.62 35.41 10.75
CA VAL A 345 -5.07 36.77 10.86
C VAL A 345 -3.78 36.73 11.67
N GLN A 346 -2.70 37.26 11.09
CA GLN A 346 -1.38 37.38 11.74
C GLN A 346 -0.84 38.80 11.83
N THR A 347 -1.39 39.73 11.04
CA THR A 347 -0.92 41.12 10.98
C THR A 347 -2.07 42.07 11.18
N ASN A 348 -1.75 43.29 11.63
CA ASN A 348 -2.75 44.36 11.74
C ASN A 348 -3.44 44.64 10.38
N SER A 349 -2.69 44.61 9.27
CA SER A 349 -3.25 44.81 7.93
C SER A 349 -4.24 43.71 7.53
N ALA A 350 -3.96 42.45 7.90
CA ALA A 350 -4.87 41.34 7.67
C ALA A 350 -6.13 41.45 8.54
N MET A 351 -6.00 41.92 9.78
CA MET A 351 -7.14 42.18 10.67
C MET A 351 -8.11 43.19 10.07
N TYR A 352 -7.62 44.36 9.65
CA TYR A 352 -8.48 45.37 9.03
C TYR A 352 -9.17 44.86 7.78
N ARG A 353 -8.49 44.04 6.96
CA ARG A 353 -9.10 43.42 5.79
C ARG A 353 -10.18 42.40 6.14
N ALA A 354 -9.97 41.58 7.18
CA ALA A 354 -10.97 40.64 7.64
C ALA A 354 -12.24 41.36 8.15
N LEU A 355 -12.06 42.46 8.88
CA LEU A 355 -13.15 43.30 9.39
C LEU A 355 -13.97 43.97 8.27
N LEU A 356 -13.34 44.33 7.15
CA LEU A 356 -14.02 44.95 6.01
C LEU A 356 -15.04 44.00 5.33
N ILE A 357 -14.95 42.70 5.56
CA ILE A 357 -15.83 41.70 4.91
C ILE A 357 -17.28 41.81 5.40
N ASP A 358 -17.48 42.08 6.68
CA ASP A 358 -18.81 42.16 7.32
C ASP A 358 -19.00 43.46 8.11
N ASN A 359 -18.16 44.47 7.85
CA ASN A 359 -18.11 45.75 8.55
C ASN A 359 -17.91 45.61 10.08
N GLY A 360 -17.09 44.62 10.49
CA GLY A 360 -16.67 44.42 11.88
C GLY A 360 -17.73 43.79 12.78
N LYS A 361 -18.73 43.11 12.21
CA LYS A 361 -19.81 42.44 12.95
C LYS A 361 -19.42 41.06 13.49
N GLY A 362 -18.32 40.49 13.02
CA GLY A 362 -17.84 39.16 13.36
C GLY A 362 -17.12 39.09 14.71
N GLN A 363 -16.50 37.93 14.97
CA GLN A 363 -15.86 37.62 16.24
C GLN A 363 -14.47 37.01 16.03
N PHE A 364 -13.55 37.25 16.97
CA PHE A 364 -12.23 36.64 16.96
C PHE A 364 -12.14 35.47 17.95
N PHE A 365 -11.46 34.42 17.51
CA PHE A 365 -11.18 33.23 18.28
C PHE A 365 -9.68 32.92 18.28
N SER A 366 -9.21 32.34 19.38
CA SER A 366 -7.94 31.60 19.44
C SER A 366 -8.24 30.10 19.50
N PHE A 367 -7.42 29.30 18.81
CA PHE A 367 -7.50 27.83 18.82
C PHE A 367 -6.44 27.19 19.73
N GLY A 368 -5.73 28.00 20.52
CA GLY A 368 -4.65 27.59 21.42
C GLY A 368 -3.59 28.67 21.54
N ASP A 369 -2.87 28.69 22.66
CA ASP A 369 -1.76 29.63 22.88
C ASP A 369 -0.48 29.23 22.10
N ASP A 370 -0.43 27.99 21.60
CA ASP A 370 0.65 27.45 20.78
C ASP A 370 0.57 27.88 19.31
N ILE A 371 -0.57 28.43 18.86
CA ILE A 371 -0.79 28.83 17.47
C ILE A 371 -0.53 30.32 17.31
N ASN A 372 0.41 30.66 16.43
CA ASN A 372 0.77 32.03 16.13
C ASN A 372 -0.22 32.71 15.14
N CYS A 373 -1.52 32.66 15.46
CA CYS A 373 -2.59 33.19 14.62
C CYS A 373 -3.90 33.41 15.40
N LEU A 374 -4.66 34.46 15.03
CA LEU A 374 -6.06 34.62 15.43
C LEU A 374 -7.01 34.29 14.28
N TYR A 375 -8.20 33.82 14.61
CA TYR A 375 -9.19 33.40 13.62
C TYR A 375 -10.42 34.29 13.68
N TYR A 376 -10.71 34.99 12.59
CA TYR A 376 -11.90 35.81 12.45
C TYR A 376 -13.06 35.00 11.88
N LEU A 377 -14.19 34.98 12.58
CA LEU A 377 -15.44 34.42 12.08
C LEU A 377 -16.37 35.57 11.66
N PRO A 378 -16.61 35.77 10.36
CA PRO A 378 -17.53 36.81 9.90
C PRO A 378 -18.96 36.46 10.31
N ASN A 379 -19.75 37.46 10.71
CA ASN A 379 -21.15 37.28 11.06
C ASN A 379 -21.98 37.13 9.77
N ARG A 380 -22.17 35.89 9.34
CA ARG A 380 -23.07 35.55 8.23
C ARG A 380 -24.48 35.43 8.80
N ASN A 381 -25.29 36.49 8.72
CA ASN A 381 -26.70 36.46 9.12
C ASN A 381 -27.39 35.24 8.49
N PRO A 382 -27.90 34.28 9.29
CA PRO A 382 -28.62 33.11 8.76
C PRO A 382 -29.98 33.48 8.16
N ASP A 383 -30.60 34.59 8.61
CA ASP A 383 -31.91 35.06 8.13
C ASP A 383 -31.88 35.69 6.72
N LEU A 384 -30.69 35.86 6.13
CA LEU A 384 -30.52 36.33 4.75
C LEU A 384 -30.24 35.18 3.77
N ARG A 385 -30.37 33.93 4.20
CA ARG A 385 -30.33 32.77 3.29
C ARG A 385 -31.55 32.71 2.38
N ASP A 386 -32.68 33.23 2.82
CA ASP A 386 -33.96 33.08 2.11
C ASP A 386 -34.33 34.31 1.23
N GLU A 387 -33.62 35.44 1.34
CA GLU A 387 -33.88 36.65 0.53
C GLU A 387 -32.69 37.12 -0.34
N LEU A 388 -31.51 36.50 -0.20
CA LEU A 388 -30.36 36.71 -1.10
C LEU A 388 -30.04 35.44 -1.92
N GLU A 389 -31.06 34.61 -2.16
CA GLU A 389 -31.07 33.65 -3.27
C GLU A 389 -31.08 34.43 -4.59
N GLU A 390 -29.88 34.76 -5.07
CA GLU A 390 -29.47 34.68 -6.49
C GLU A 390 -28.16 35.43 -6.75
N ASN A 391 -27.73 36.38 -5.90
CA ASN A 391 -26.73 37.34 -6.37
C ASN A 391 -25.44 37.58 -5.59
N ASN A 392 -25.18 37.14 -4.34
CA ASN A 392 -23.94 37.65 -3.69
C ASN A 392 -23.17 36.82 -2.65
N ILE A 393 -23.53 35.57 -2.32
CA ILE A 393 -22.66 34.73 -1.46
C ILE A 393 -22.64 33.27 -1.93
N ASN A 394 -22.52 33.06 -3.24
CA ASN A 394 -22.06 31.81 -3.84
C ASN A 394 -20.67 32.09 -4.43
N ASP A 395 -19.62 31.63 -3.73
CA ASP A 395 -18.21 31.59 -4.12
C ASP A 395 -17.66 32.79 -4.91
N MET A 396 -16.84 33.62 -4.23
CA MET A 396 -15.95 34.59 -4.91
C MET A 396 -15.32 33.93 -6.14
N SER A 397 -15.49 34.55 -7.31
CA SER A 397 -14.95 34.00 -8.54
C SER A 397 -13.42 33.87 -8.42
N PRO A 398 -12.78 32.87 -9.05
CA PRO A 398 -11.33 32.73 -9.04
C PRO A 398 -10.61 34.03 -9.42
N LYS A 399 -11.13 34.77 -10.40
CA LYS A 399 -10.57 36.07 -10.80
C LYS A 399 -10.69 37.12 -9.72
N SER A 400 -11.85 37.23 -9.05
CA SER A 400 -12.01 38.21 -7.96
C SER A 400 -11.01 37.95 -6.80
N CYS A 401 -10.77 36.68 -6.47
CA CYS A 401 -9.74 36.28 -5.51
C CYS A 401 -8.33 36.65 -5.99
N TRP A 402 -8.04 36.45 -7.27
CA TRP A 402 -6.76 36.85 -7.85
C TRP A 402 -6.57 38.37 -7.88
N ASP A 403 -7.58 39.12 -8.29
CA ASP A 403 -7.52 40.59 -8.39
C ASP A 403 -7.32 41.22 -7.01
N THR A 404 -8.00 40.72 -5.98
CA THR A 404 -7.81 41.19 -4.59
C THR A 404 -6.41 40.88 -4.06
N TRP A 405 -5.82 39.75 -4.44
CA TRP A 405 -4.43 39.40 -4.09
C TRP A 405 -3.40 40.22 -4.90
N TYR A 406 -3.60 40.35 -6.21
CA TYR A 406 -2.70 41.07 -7.10
C TYR A 406 -2.71 42.58 -6.82
N THR A 407 -3.87 43.17 -6.53
CA THR A 407 -3.97 44.56 -6.06
C THR A 407 -3.21 44.78 -4.76
N TYR A 408 -3.28 43.83 -3.81
CA TYR A 408 -2.48 43.90 -2.58
C TYR A 408 -0.98 43.89 -2.86
N LEU A 409 -0.52 43.02 -3.76
CA LEU A 409 0.88 43.00 -4.18
C LEU A 409 1.31 44.32 -4.82
N ASN A 410 0.46 44.92 -5.64
CA ASN A 410 0.74 46.22 -6.25
C ASN A 410 0.80 47.36 -5.22
N ILE A 411 -0.13 47.38 -4.26
CA ILE A 411 -0.14 48.37 -3.16
C ILE A 411 1.12 48.24 -2.29
N THR A 412 1.57 47.01 -2.03
CA THR A 412 2.79 46.75 -1.25
C THR A 412 4.09 46.89 -2.05
N GLY A 413 4.01 47.29 -3.33
CA GLY A 413 5.16 47.54 -4.20
C GLY A 413 5.84 46.27 -4.76
N ARG A 414 5.26 45.09 -4.56
CA ARG A 414 5.80 43.81 -5.03
C ARG A 414 5.17 43.42 -6.37
N LYS A 415 5.73 43.92 -7.48
CA LYS A 415 5.20 43.64 -8.82
C LYS A 415 5.66 42.28 -9.34
N LEU A 416 4.71 41.48 -9.81
CA LEU A 416 5.00 40.24 -10.53
C LEU A 416 5.44 40.53 -11.97
N LYS A 417 6.08 39.55 -12.60
CA LYS A 417 6.38 39.60 -14.03
C LYS A 417 5.06 39.52 -14.82
N PRO A 418 4.83 40.42 -15.80
CA PRO A 418 3.61 40.38 -16.62
C PRO A 418 3.37 39.06 -17.34
N GLU A 419 4.44 38.37 -17.74
CA GLU A 419 4.38 37.04 -18.35
C GLU A 419 3.78 36.01 -17.37
N TYR A 420 4.16 36.05 -16.09
CA TYR A 420 3.61 35.21 -15.05
C TYR A 420 2.17 35.59 -14.69
N VAL A 421 1.83 36.89 -14.72
CA VAL A 421 0.45 37.36 -14.53
C VAL A 421 -0.45 36.83 -15.63
N ALA A 422 -0.03 36.91 -16.90
CA ALA A 422 -0.79 36.41 -18.03
C ALA A 422 -1.04 34.89 -17.95
N ILE A 423 -0.04 34.10 -17.51
CA ILE A 423 -0.21 32.66 -17.28
C ILE A 423 -1.26 32.38 -16.20
N ASN A 424 -1.22 33.10 -15.07
CA ASN A 424 -2.21 32.90 -14.01
C ASN A 424 -3.62 33.32 -14.46
N GLU A 425 -3.75 34.42 -15.19
CA GLU A 425 -5.03 34.84 -15.79
C GLU A 425 -5.58 33.78 -16.74
N ILE A 426 -4.73 33.12 -17.53
CA ILE A 426 -5.12 31.98 -18.37
C ILE A 426 -5.71 30.85 -17.51
N PHE A 427 -5.03 30.44 -16.43
CA PHE A 427 -5.54 29.40 -15.54
C PHE A 427 -6.87 29.79 -14.87
N LEU A 428 -7.00 31.04 -14.43
CA LEU A 428 -8.23 31.56 -13.82
C LEU A 428 -9.38 31.63 -14.82
N ASN A 429 -9.11 32.03 -16.07
CA ASN A 429 -10.07 31.99 -17.17
C ASN A 429 -10.60 30.58 -17.41
N ILE A 430 -9.74 29.55 -17.35
CA ILE A 430 -10.16 28.15 -17.51
C ILE A 430 -11.00 27.69 -16.30
N LEU A 431 -10.58 28.06 -15.07
CA LEU A 431 -11.31 27.71 -13.85
C LEU A 431 -12.72 28.30 -13.82
N GLU A 432 -12.90 29.55 -14.25
CA GLU A 432 -14.22 30.19 -14.32
C GLU A 432 -15.20 29.46 -15.25
N LYS A 433 -14.69 28.79 -16.29
CA LYS A 433 -15.56 28.03 -17.20
C LYS A 433 -16.21 26.83 -16.52
N ARG A 434 -15.75 26.40 -15.34
CA ARG A 434 -16.41 25.36 -14.54
C ARG A 434 -17.79 25.79 -14.04
N GLY A 435 -18.07 27.10 -13.95
CA GLY A 435 -19.33 27.63 -13.47
C GLY A 435 -19.35 27.90 -11.96
N CYS A 436 -20.54 27.94 -11.37
CA CYS A 436 -20.74 28.37 -9.97
C CYS A 436 -20.04 27.47 -8.96
N ASP A 437 -20.08 26.15 -9.14
CA ASP A 437 -19.47 25.16 -8.23
C ASP A 437 -18.05 24.78 -8.70
N TRP A 438 -17.22 25.78 -9.04
CA TRP A 438 -15.89 25.54 -9.64
C TRP A 438 -14.93 24.77 -8.72
N PHE A 439 -15.08 24.92 -7.40
CA PHE A 439 -14.24 24.28 -6.39
C PHE A 439 -14.99 23.34 -5.45
N LYS A 440 -16.02 23.83 -4.75
CA LYS A 440 -16.79 23.09 -3.74
C LYS A 440 -18.26 22.96 -4.14
N MET A 441 -18.92 21.93 -3.62
CA MET A 441 -20.38 21.82 -3.68
C MET A 441 -21.04 22.65 -2.56
N LYS A 442 -22.33 22.99 -2.71
CA LYS A 442 -23.10 23.84 -1.77
C LYS A 442 -23.00 23.48 -0.28
N ASN A 443 -22.87 22.19 0.05
CA ASN A 443 -22.78 21.69 1.44
C ASN A 443 -21.41 21.09 1.78
N GLU A 444 -20.40 21.35 0.97
CA GLU A 444 -19.04 20.79 1.11
C GLU A 444 -18.08 21.84 1.66
N THR A 445 -17.26 21.46 2.64
CA THR A 445 -16.16 22.31 3.13
C THR A 445 -14.98 22.27 2.16
N ILE A 446 -14.19 23.35 2.07
CA ILE A 446 -12.97 23.40 1.24
C ILE A 446 -12.03 22.21 1.46
N SER A 447 -11.84 21.74 2.70
CA SER A 447 -11.00 20.58 3.03
C SER A 447 -11.49 19.29 2.37
N ASN A 448 -12.79 19.00 2.47
CA ASN A 448 -13.42 17.86 1.82
C ASN A 448 -13.34 17.97 0.28
N ALA A 449 -13.56 19.17 -0.27
CA ALA A 449 -13.43 19.41 -1.72
C ALA A 449 -12.01 19.16 -2.22
N PHE A 450 -11.00 19.56 -1.44
CA PHE A 450 -9.60 19.26 -1.71
C PHE A 450 -9.32 17.76 -1.64
N LEU A 451 -9.71 17.09 -0.55
CA LEU A 451 -9.48 15.64 -0.38
C LEU A 451 -10.18 14.80 -1.45
N ARG A 452 -11.38 15.19 -1.90
CA ARG A 452 -12.10 14.53 -3.01
C ARG A 452 -11.29 14.55 -4.31
N ARG A 453 -10.59 15.66 -4.56
CA ARG A 453 -9.77 15.85 -5.77
C ARG A 453 -8.33 15.39 -5.59
N PHE A 454 -7.93 15.05 -4.36
CA PHE A 454 -6.59 14.61 -4.05
C PHE A 454 -6.39 13.16 -4.52
N GLU A 455 -5.34 12.94 -5.29
CA GLU A 455 -5.11 11.67 -5.95
C GLU A 455 -4.67 10.55 -4.98
N GLU A 456 -5.16 9.31 -5.19
CA GLU A 456 -4.88 8.13 -4.36
C GLU A 456 -3.92 7.11 -5.02
N THR A 457 -3.40 7.41 -6.21
CA THR A 457 -2.78 6.39 -7.08
C THR A 457 -1.34 6.05 -6.70
N THR A 458 -0.58 6.99 -6.10
CA THR A 458 0.82 6.76 -5.74
C THR A 458 1.02 6.64 -4.24
N THR A 459 1.98 5.81 -3.83
CA THR A 459 2.34 5.61 -2.41
C THR A 459 2.71 6.92 -1.71
N LYS A 460 3.37 7.85 -2.40
CA LYS A 460 3.69 9.19 -1.89
C LYS A 460 2.44 10.03 -1.66
N CYS A 461 1.48 10.00 -2.58
CA CYS A 461 0.21 10.70 -2.40
C CYS A 461 -0.55 10.16 -1.18
N ASN A 462 -0.59 8.84 -0.99
CA ASN A 462 -1.26 8.25 0.17
C ASN A 462 -0.63 8.70 1.50
N GLN A 463 0.70 8.74 1.59
CA GLN A 463 1.40 9.29 2.77
C GLN A 463 1.05 10.76 3.02
N LEU A 464 1.01 11.59 1.96
CA LEU A 464 0.61 12.99 2.10
C LEU A 464 -0.84 13.14 2.55
N ARG A 465 -1.73 12.26 2.06
CA ARG A 465 -3.13 12.26 2.46
C ARG A 465 -3.32 11.89 3.92
N GLU A 466 -2.55 10.93 4.44
CA GLU A 466 -2.54 10.60 5.87
C GLU A 466 -2.14 11.83 6.70
N ILE A 467 -1.04 12.49 6.35
CA ILE A 467 -0.58 13.73 7.03
C ILE A 467 -1.66 14.83 6.99
N ILE A 468 -2.35 14.97 5.87
CA ILE A 468 -3.43 15.97 5.72
C ILE A 468 -4.66 15.58 6.55
N ASN A 469 -5.00 14.29 6.62
CA ASN A 469 -6.11 13.82 7.45
C ASN A 469 -5.82 14.02 8.94
N ASP A 470 -4.62 13.66 9.41
CA ASP A 470 -4.17 13.89 10.79
C ASP A 470 -4.27 15.37 11.15
N TYR A 471 -3.77 16.24 10.27
CA TYR A 471 -3.90 17.69 10.42
C TYR A 471 -5.36 18.17 10.49
N LEU A 472 -6.24 17.64 9.65
CA LEU A 472 -7.65 18.02 9.63
C LEU A 472 -8.39 17.54 10.88
N GLU A 473 -8.05 16.36 11.41
CA GLU A 473 -8.57 15.86 12.68
C GLU A 473 -8.12 16.74 13.85
N ASP A 474 -6.84 17.09 13.88
CA ASP A 474 -6.27 18.00 14.88
C ASP A 474 -6.95 19.37 14.84
N ILE A 475 -7.13 19.97 13.65
CA ILE A 475 -7.86 21.23 13.49
C ILE A 475 -9.28 21.13 14.00
N LYS A 476 -10.01 20.07 13.62
CA LYS A 476 -11.41 19.90 14.07
C LYS A 476 -11.48 19.84 15.59
N SER A 477 -10.55 19.14 16.24
CA SER A 477 -10.49 19.06 17.70
C SER A 477 -10.19 20.41 18.35
N ARG A 478 -9.33 21.24 17.73
CA ARG A 478 -8.96 22.57 18.23
C ARG A 478 -10.08 23.60 18.02
N ILE A 479 -10.78 23.55 16.88
CA ILE A 479 -11.95 24.41 16.62
C ILE A 479 -13.05 24.16 17.66
N GLN A 480 -13.23 22.92 18.13
CA GLN A 480 -14.18 22.60 19.21
C GLN A 480 -13.78 23.23 20.55
N LYS A 481 -12.48 23.41 20.80
CA LYS A 481 -11.91 23.99 22.03
C LYS A 481 -11.59 25.49 21.92
N LYS A 482 -12.11 26.17 20.91
CA LYS A 482 -11.80 27.58 20.63
C LYS A 482 -12.16 28.51 21.80
N VAL A 483 -11.32 29.51 22.03
CA VAL A 483 -11.50 30.55 23.06
C VAL A 483 -11.89 31.87 22.38
N PHE A 484 -12.95 32.50 22.85
CA PHE A 484 -13.38 33.82 22.39
C PHE A 484 -12.44 34.91 22.94
N ILE A 485 -12.09 35.89 22.10
CA ILE A 485 -11.23 37.01 22.48
C ILE A 485 -12.05 38.30 22.45
N GLU A 486 -12.03 39.06 23.56
CA GLU A 486 -12.67 40.36 23.62
C GLU A 486 -11.94 41.41 22.77
N TRP A 487 -12.71 42.31 22.17
CA TRP A 487 -12.20 43.37 21.29
C TRP A 487 -11.06 44.23 21.85
N LYS A 488 -11.01 44.39 23.18
CA LYS A 488 -9.98 45.19 23.85
C LYS A 488 -8.59 44.55 23.79
N ASP A 489 -8.53 43.22 23.75
CA ASP A 489 -7.28 42.46 23.82
C ASP A 489 -6.73 42.10 22.44
N ILE A 490 -7.56 42.22 21.39
CA ILE A 490 -7.19 41.87 20.01
C ILE A 490 -5.96 42.64 19.51
N PRO A 491 -5.86 43.98 19.62
CA PRO A 491 -4.71 44.71 19.08
C PRO A 491 -3.40 44.32 19.75
N LYS A 492 -3.43 44.02 21.06
CA LYS A 492 -2.24 43.60 21.81
C LYS A 492 -1.77 42.22 21.35
N LYS A 493 -2.70 41.25 21.29
CA LYS A 493 -2.38 39.89 20.82
C LYS A 493 -1.90 39.86 19.38
N ILE A 494 -2.46 40.70 18.51
CA ILE A 494 -2.02 40.76 17.10
C ILE A 494 -0.61 41.33 16.98
N ASN A 495 -0.23 42.32 17.78
CA ASN A 495 1.14 42.83 17.77
C ASN A 495 2.14 41.74 18.21
N GLU A 496 1.82 40.98 19.27
CA GLU A 496 2.65 39.85 19.72
C GLU A 496 2.78 38.77 18.62
N ILE A 497 1.67 38.44 17.95
CA ILE A 497 1.66 37.48 16.83
C ILE A 497 2.46 37.99 15.64
N GLU A 498 2.35 39.29 15.32
CA GLU A 498 3.06 39.92 14.21
C GLU A 498 4.58 39.92 14.44
N GLU A 499 5.04 40.17 15.67
CA GLU A 499 6.46 40.06 16.04
C GLU A 499 6.99 38.63 15.87
N ASN A 500 6.25 37.63 16.38
CA ASN A 500 6.61 36.22 16.22
C ASN A 500 6.60 35.80 14.74
N TYR A 501 5.61 36.26 13.97
CA TYR A 501 5.50 35.98 12.54
C TYR A 501 6.70 36.55 11.75
N ILE A 502 7.18 37.73 12.10
CA ILE A 502 8.38 38.32 11.47
C ILE A 502 9.59 37.43 11.75
N GLN A 503 9.76 36.95 12.99
CA GLN A 503 10.85 36.04 13.35
C GLN A 503 10.76 34.70 12.58
N GLU A 504 9.55 34.12 12.49
CA GLU A 504 9.30 32.91 11.69
C GLU A 504 9.65 33.12 10.21
N ILE A 505 9.34 34.29 9.62
CA ILE A 505 9.72 34.60 8.24
C ILE A 505 11.24 34.61 8.07
N HIS A 506 11.98 35.18 9.02
CA HIS A 506 13.44 35.20 8.97
C HIS A 506 14.01 33.78 9.01
N LEU A 507 13.52 32.94 9.93
CA LEU A 507 13.91 31.52 10.01
C LEU A 507 13.53 30.74 8.75
N TYR A 508 12.35 31.00 8.18
CA TYR A 508 11.88 30.36 6.95
C TYR A 508 12.77 30.71 5.74
N LYS A 509 13.19 31.98 5.63
CA LYS A 509 14.13 32.41 4.57
C LYS A 509 15.48 31.71 4.73
N ASP A 510 15.98 31.61 5.95
CA ASP A 510 17.22 30.88 6.23
C ASP A 510 17.10 29.39 5.88
N TYR A 511 15.99 28.77 6.24
CA TYR A 511 15.69 27.37 5.93
C TYR A 511 15.65 27.11 4.41
N ILE A 512 14.91 27.94 3.65
CA ILE A 512 14.89 27.85 2.19
C ILE A 512 16.31 28.03 1.64
N SER A 513 17.04 29.05 2.09
CA SER A 513 18.38 29.33 1.56
C SER A 513 19.39 28.18 1.79
N ARG A 514 19.22 27.40 2.86
CA ARG A 514 20.03 26.21 3.16
C ARG A 514 19.64 25.03 2.28
N ASN A 515 18.34 24.82 2.08
CA ASN A 515 17.84 23.72 1.27
C ASN A 515 18.00 23.95 -0.24
N ASP A 516 17.88 25.19 -0.71
CA ASP A 516 18.13 25.55 -2.12
C ASP A 516 19.61 25.40 -2.47
N LYS A 517 20.55 25.61 -1.53
CA LYS A 517 21.99 25.34 -1.74
C LYS A 517 22.31 23.86 -1.96
N ILE A 518 21.51 22.95 -1.41
CA ILE A 518 21.64 21.49 -1.61
C ILE A 518 21.14 21.08 -3.01
N ILE A 519 20.37 21.94 -3.68
CA ILE A 519 19.76 21.66 -4.99
C ILE A 519 20.49 22.43 -6.11
N GLY A 520 20.91 23.68 -5.86
CA GLY A 520 21.79 24.44 -6.74
C GLY A 520 23.20 23.84 -6.84
N SER A 521 23.59 22.99 -5.88
CA SER A 521 24.85 22.24 -5.93
C SER A 521 24.88 21.17 -7.02
N GLN A 522 23.74 20.67 -7.50
CA GLN A 522 23.71 19.73 -8.63
C GLN A 522 23.99 20.40 -9.98
N GLU A 523 23.59 21.68 -10.16
CA GLU A 523 23.96 22.47 -11.36
C GLU A 523 25.37 23.07 -11.26
N SER A 524 25.90 23.29 -10.04
CA SER A 524 27.30 23.68 -9.88
C SER A 524 28.25 22.49 -9.99
N GLN A 525 27.85 21.27 -9.58
CA GLN A 525 28.65 20.05 -9.73
C GLN A 525 28.95 19.72 -11.19
N SER A 526 27.97 19.85 -12.09
CA SER A 526 28.18 19.63 -13.53
C SER A 526 29.08 20.68 -14.18
N LYS A 527 29.03 21.94 -13.73
CA LYS A 527 29.94 23.00 -14.18
C LYS A 527 31.34 22.87 -13.59
N THR A 528 31.48 22.40 -12.35
CA THR A 528 32.80 22.10 -11.76
C THR A 528 33.44 20.87 -12.40
N GLU A 529 32.69 19.83 -12.75
CA GLU A 529 33.20 18.68 -13.50
C GLU A 529 33.65 19.07 -14.92
N LEU A 530 32.91 19.97 -15.58
CA LEU A 530 33.34 20.58 -16.84
C LEU A 530 34.60 21.45 -16.66
N PHE A 531 34.72 22.17 -15.54
CA PHE A 531 35.91 22.95 -15.20
C PHE A 531 37.13 22.05 -14.93
N PHE A 532 36.96 20.95 -14.20
CA PHE A 532 38.02 19.97 -13.91
C PHE A 532 38.40 19.13 -15.14
N SER A 533 37.46 18.82 -16.03
CA SER A 533 37.80 18.17 -17.32
C SER A 533 38.55 19.10 -18.28
N ILE A 534 38.32 20.42 -18.21
CA ILE A 534 39.11 21.43 -18.92
C ILE A 534 40.51 21.56 -18.31
N LEU A 535 40.63 21.47 -16.97
CA LEU A 535 41.92 21.47 -16.26
C LEU A 535 42.75 20.21 -16.52
N ASN A 536 42.12 19.04 -16.73
CA ASN A 536 42.84 17.80 -17.07
C ASN A 536 43.50 17.80 -18.46
N ASN A 537 43.27 18.82 -19.29
CA ASN A 537 44.02 19.05 -20.52
C ASN A 537 45.24 19.93 -20.25
N GLU A 538 46.39 19.31 -19.97
CA GLU A 538 47.68 19.97 -19.66
C GLU A 538 48.03 21.10 -20.65
N LYS A 539 47.74 20.93 -21.94
CA LYS A 539 48.02 21.92 -23.00
C LYS A 539 47.16 23.19 -22.91
N LYS A 540 45.94 23.11 -22.34
CA LYS A 540 45.07 24.27 -22.16
C LYS A 540 45.40 25.00 -20.85
N LEU A 541 45.80 24.27 -19.82
CA LEU A 541 46.17 24.81 -18.52
C LEU A 541 47.47 25.62 -18.61
N LEU A 542 48.49 25.14 -19.35
CA LEU A 542 49.72 25.90 -19.60
C LEU A 542 49.47 27.20 -20.37
N LYS A 543 48.63 27.17 -21.41
CA LYS A 543 48.21 28.40 -22.14
C LYS A 543 47.43 29.38 -21.26
N PHE A 544 46.67 28.87 -20.30
CA PHE A 544 45.91 29.69 -19.36
C PHE A 544 46.83 30.34 -18.31
N LEU A 545 47.86 29.61 -17.86
CA LEU A 545 48.87 30.09 -16.92
C LEU A 545 49.85 31.10 -17.54
N GLU A 546 50.15 30.98 -18.84
CA GLU A 546 51.03 31.91 -19.56
C GLU A 546 50.42 33.31 -19.74
N ASN A 547 49.09 33.46 -19.67
CA ASN A 547 48.40 34.72 -19.94
C ASN A 547 48.38 35.72 -18.75
N GLN A 548 49.07 35.46 -17.64
CA GLN A 548 49.30 36.38 -16.49
C GLN A 548 48.06 37.04 -15.81
N ASP A 549 46.82 36.65 -16.10
CA ASP A 549 45.62 37.26 -15.50
C ASP A 549 45.15 36.57 -14.21
N PHE A 550 46.06 36.28 -13.27
CA PHE A 550 45.67 35.74 -11.97
C PHE A 550 46.64 36.11 -10.85
N ILE A 551 46.05 36.39 -9.69
CA ILE A 551 46.75 36.67 -8.45
C ILE A 551 46.66 35.41 -7.59
N VAL A 552 47.81 34.91 -7.14
CA VAL A 552 47.88 33.81 -6.18
C VAL A 552 47.93 34.41 -4.77
N ILE A 553 46.96 34.04 -3.95
CA ILE A 553 46.88 34.47 -2.55
C ILE A 553 47.19 33.24 -1.68
N ASP A 554 48.21 33.35 -0.85
CA ASP A 554 48.63 32.29 0.08
C ASP A 554 47.67 32.19 1.29
N GLU A 555 47.77 31.13 2.09
CA GLU A 555 46.94 30.87 3.28
C GLU A 555 46.94 32.05 4.29
N ASN A 556 48.01 32.85 4.25
CA ASN A 556 48.18 34.06 5.08
C ASN A 556 47.64 35.36 4.44
N LYS A 557 46.86 35.27 3.36
CA LYS A 557 46.28 36.41 2.60
C LYS A 557 47.30 37.37 1.95
N SER A 558 48.55 36.96 1.80
CA SER A 558 49.56 37.73 1.07
C SER A 558 49.48 37.46 -0.43
N ILE A 559 49.56 38.53 -1.23
CA ILE A 559 49.64 38.46 -2.70
C ILE A 559 51.07 38.04 -3.09
N CYS A 560 51.20 36.88 -3.72
CA CYS A 560 52.49 36.37 -4.19
C CYS A 560 52.65 36.57 -5.71
N ASN A 561 53.86 36.94 -6.15
CA ASN A 561 54.18 37.00 -7.57
C ASN A 561 54.16 35.58 -8.17
N SER A 562 53.32 35.40 -9.19
CA SER A 562 52.81 34.11 -9.65
C SER A 562 53.87 33.16 -10.22
N LEU A 563 54.97 33.65 -10.80
CA LEU A 563 55.92 32.82 -11.55
C LEU A 563 56.97 32.06 -10.70
N GLU A 564 57.43 32.63 -9.58
CA GLU A 564 58.41 31.96 -8.71
C GLU A 564 57.75 30.95 -7.75
N TYR A 565 56.53 31.23 -7.31
CA TYR A 565 55.77 30.35 -6.42
C TYR A 565 55.33 29.06 -7.13
N ILE A 566 54.94 29.16 -8.41
CA ILE A 566 54.51 28.03 -9.25
C ILE A 566 55.69 27.12 -9.64
N LYS A 567 56.91 27.65 -9.81
CA LYS A 567 58.09 26.84 -10.13
C LYS A 567 58.60 25.99 -8.96
N ASN A 568 58.40 26.46 -7.72
CA ASN A 568 58.87 25.76 -6.53
C ASN A 568 57.89 24.69 -6.01
N ILE A 569 56.63 24.73 -6.43
CA ILE A 569 55.61 23.78 -6.00
C ILE A 569 55.39 22.74 -7.09
N ASN A 570 55.66 21.49 -6.75
CA ASN A 570 55.45 20.34 -7.61
C ASN A 570 53.93 20.07 -7.72
N ILE A 571 53.22 20.86 -8.53
CA ILE A 571 51.74 20.92 -8.66
C ILE A 571 51.12 19.54 -8.90
N MET A 572 51.83 18.63 -9.59
CA MET A 572 51.37 17.26 -9.84
C MET A 572 51.19 16.42 -8.56
N LYS A 573 51.93 16.73 -7.49
CA LYS A 573 51.81 16.00 -6.22
C LYS A 573 50.57 16.44 -5.42
N TYR A 574 50.14 17.69 -5.56
CA TYR A 574 48.99 18.26 -4.86
C TYR A 574 47.65 18.00 -5.58
N LEU A 575 47.62 18.01 -6.92
CA LEU A 575 46.41 17.65 -7.66
C LEU A 575 46.00 16.18 -7.46
N LYS A 576 46.95 15.30 -7.15
CA LYS A 576 46.70 13.89 -6.82
C LYS A 576 46.17 13.68 -5.39
N ILE A 577 46.34 14.68 -4.52
CA ILE A 577 45.79 14.69 -3.16
C ILE A 577 44.34 15.19 -3.18
N LEU A 578 44.01 16.18 -4.02
CA LEU A 578 42.65 16.69 -4.18
C LEU A 578 41.62 15.67 -4.73
N SER A 579 42.05 14.58 -5.36
CA SER A 579 41.16 13.49 -5.79
C SER A 579 40.80 12.51 -4.65
N ASN A 580 41.52 12.56 -3.54
CA ASN A 580 41.26 11.71 -2.37
C ASN A 580 40.80 12.60 -1.22
N ASN A 581 39.49 12.61 -1.00
CA ASN A 581 38.77 13.32 0.06
C ASN A 581 39.59 13.43 1.36
N ASP A 582 40.07 14.63 1.66
CA ASP A 582 40.05 15.31 2.97
C ASP A 582 41.06 16.49 2.95
N MET A 583 40.62 17.62 3.52
CA MET A 583 41.35 18.85 3.89
C MET A 583 41.11 20.11 3.06
N ASP A 584 40.78 21.16 3.82
CA ASP A 584 40.57 22.55 3.46
C ASP A 584 41.82 23.17 2.81
N LEU A 585 41.76 23.43 1.50
CA LEU A 585 42.73 24.28 0.81
C LEU A 585 41.99 25.13 -0.23
N PHE A 586 41.68 26.37 0.17
CA PHE A 586 40.99 27.36 -0.67
C PHE A 586 42.01 28.13 -1.52
N ILE A 587 42.23 27.71 -2.76
CA ILE A 587 42.90 28.56 -3.76
C ILE A 587 41.81 29.26 -4.58
N ILE A 588 41.60 30.55 -4.32
CA ILE A 588 40.66 31.38 -5.09
C ILE A 588 41.41 31.97 -6.30
N LEU A 589 41.16 31.44 -7.49
CA LEU A 589 41.56 32.07 -8.76
C LEU A 589 40.48 33.08 -9.18
N ILE A 590 40.72 34.37 -8.92
CA ILE A 590 39.87 35.46 -9.40
C ILE A 590 40.38 35.90 -10.78
N LYS A 591 39.55 35.77 -11.81
CA LYS A 591 39.79 36.40 -13.11
C LYS A 591 39.57 37.91 -12.96
N ILE A 592 40.59 38.70 -13.24
CA ILE A 592 40.44 40.16 -13.34
C ILE A 592 39.93 40.44 -14.76
N LEU A 593 38.65 40.85 -14.84
CA LEU A 593 37.85 41.29 -16.00
C LEU A 593 38.23 40.71 -17.39
#